data_AF-A0A524DAQ6-F1
#
_entry.id   AF-A0A524DAQ6-F1
#
_cell.length_a   1.000
_cell.length_b   1.000
_cell.length_c   1.000
_cell.angle_alpha   90.00
_cell.angle_beta   90.00
_cell.angle_gamma   90.00
#
_symmetry.space_group_name_H-M   'P 1'
#
loop_
_entity.id
_entity.type
_entity.pdbx_description
1 polymer ?
#
loop_
_entity_poly.entity_id
_entity_poly.type
_entity_poly.pdbx_seq_one_letter_code
_entity_poly.pdbx_strand_id
1 'polypeptide(L)'
;MIDLNNKPDRELLAIEALILIDQNINSERYAINKIANSYSIVDWRIRSALHALVFETIRYKNTIDFIISSIMKKGDIKHIKNDFLKNTLRLGIYEIKFLNKAPKLVSNTLVEITKNTISLNASKFINAILHESDKYDLENELNKFKGINYLSLKYSHPKWYIKYLKSYFPEDFVIRLLQKNNEHLPVTIRINESVSNKEEIISELETEGFQFKLYPRIPDMIEIQDSSKPVVQTKSYKNDLIYIQSKASIVVSHVLNPQSGELIYDLTAAPGSKTMHIAQLMGNRGKIIAFDRSFRRIKEIKDNLRNYNKNIINLINYDSKYLGETIQKKSDKAIVDPPCSGTGTFSRRPISKWNEHNKNLKLITSIQWNLLENAIKVVKKGGFLVYSTCSITLEENEKLIKKLIKNYPNVKLVDQDPFVGCKGLLNLDKTQRFYPHLHDTEGFFIAKLQIL
;
A
#
# COMPACT_ATOMS: atom_id res chain seq x y z
N MET A 1 -32.76 -21.51 1.44
CA MET A 1 -33.21 -20.14 1.76
C MET A 1 -32.24 -19.57 2.77
N ILE A 2 -31.43 -18.58 2.38
CA ILE A 2 -30.50 -17.91 3.30
C ILE A 2 -31.32 -16.85 4.01
N ASP A 3 -31.47 -17.00 5.33
CA ASP A 3 -32.18 -16.04 6.17
C ASP A 3 -31.47 -14.68 6.12
N LEU A 4 -32.11 -13.69 5.48
CA LEU A 4 -31.57 -12.35 5.28
C LEU A 4 -31.61 -11.51 6.56
N ASN A 5 -32.27 -11.99 7.63
CA ASN A 5 -32.49 -11.25 8.88
C ASN A 5 -31.40 -11.45 9.94
N ASN A 6 -30.39 -12.31 9.69
CA ASN A 6 -29.39 -12.68 10.71
C ASN A 6 -27.95 -12.34 10.29
N LYS A 7 -27.76 -11.23 9.56
CA LYS A 7 -26.42 -10.74 9.23
C LYS A 7 -25.89 -9.93 10.42
N PRO A 8 -24.67 -10.20 10.90
CA PRO A 8 -24.07 -9.42 11.99
C PRO A 8 -23.92 -7.95 11.60
N ASP A 9 -24.04 -7.07 12.58
CA ASP A 9 -23.79 -5.64 12.39
C ASP A 9 -22.42 -5.41 11.76
N ARG A 10 -22.35 -4.51 10.77
CA ARG A 10 -21.08 -4.17 10.10
C ARG A 10 -20.05 -3.62 11.11
N GLU A 11 -20.52 -2.97 12.17
CA GLU A 11 -19.71 -2.45 13.27
C GLU A 11 -19.07 -3.59 14.07
N LEU A 12 -19.81 -4.67 14.35
CA LEU A 12 -19.26 -5.87 15.00
C LEU A 12 -18.14 -6.49 14.14
N LEU A 13 -18.40 -6.66 12.84
CA LEU A 13 -17.39 -7.16 11.90
C LEU A 13 -16.12 -6.29 11.87
N ALA A 14 -16.29 -4.95 11.92
CA ALA A 14 -15.18 -4.02 11.95
C ALA A 14 -14.38 -4.12 13.25
N ILE A 15 -15.06 -4.23 14.40
CA ILE A 15 -14.40 -4.43 15.71
C ILE A 15 -13.56 -5.71 15.70
N GLU A 16 -14.11 -6.83 15.23
CA GLU A 16 -13.36 -8.09 15.14
C GLU A 16 -12.16 -8.02 14.21
N ALA A 17 -12.30 -7.35 13.06
CA ALA A 17 -11.18 -7.13 12.15
C ALA A 17 -10.08 -6.26 12.79
N LEU A 18 -10.44 -5.22 13.54
CA LEU A 18 -9.49 -4.38 14.28
C LEU A 18 -8.76 -5.16 15.39
N ILE A 19 -9.47 -6.03 16.11
CA ILE A 19 -8.86 -6.93 17.12
C ILE A 19 -7.82 -7.85 16.47
N LEU A 20 -8.17 -8.46 15.33
CA LEU A 20 -7.24 -9.31 14.60
C LEU A 20 -5.97 -8.57 14.17
N ILE A 21 -6.10 -7.29 13.80
CA ILE A 21 -4.96 -6.44 13.42
C ILE A 21 -4.08 -6.15 14.64
N ASP A 22 -4.67 -5.81 15.79
CA ASP A 22 -3.96 -5.59 17.04
C ASP A 22 -3.21 -6.87 17.52
N GLN A 23 -3.73 -8.07 17.21
CA GLN A 23 -3.17 -9.37 17.60
C GLN A 23 -2.08 -9.92 16.64
N ASN A 24 -1.28 -9.05 16.03
CA ASN A 24 -0.14 -9.35 15.13
C ASN A 24 -0.46 -9.68 13.67
N ILE A 25 -1.64 -9.31 13.16
CA ILE A 25 -1.88 -9.35 11.71
C ILE A 25 -1.51 -7.97 11.13
N ASN A 26 -0.28 -7.84 10.64
CA ASN A 26 0.21 -6.65 9.92
C ASN A 26 -0.40 -6.50 8.51
N SER A 27 -1.69 -6.77 8.35
CA SER A 27 -2.42 -6.67 7.07
C SER A 27 -3.92 -6.47 7.31
N GLU A 28 -4.41 -5.26 7.06
CA GLU A 28 -5.83 -4.93 7.18
C GLU A 28 -6.67 -5.79 6.24
N ARG A 29 -6.19 -5.96 4.99
CA ARG A 29 -6.89 -6.77 3.98
C ARG A 29 -7.03 -8.22 4.39
N TYR A 30 -6.01 -8.80 5.03
CA TYR A 30 -6.10 -10.18 5.50
C TYR A 30 -7.14 -10.30 6.63
N ALA A 31 -7.11 -9.39 7.60
CA ALA A 31 -8.08 -9.38 8.71
C ALA A 31 -9.52 -9.24 8.19
N ILE A 32 -9.78 -8.25 7.33
CA ILE A 32 -11.10 -8.03 6.71
C ILE A 32 -11.56 -9.26 5.94
N ASN A 33 -10.69 -9.85 5.10
CA ASN A 33 -11.07 -11.02 4.33
C ASN A 33 -11.34 -12.24 5.22
N LYS A 34 -10.56 -12.42 6.29
CA LYS A 34 -10.77 -13.50 7.25
C LYS A 34 -12.14 -13.39 7.93
N ILE A 35 -12.48 -12.20 8.45
CA ILE A 35 -13.78 -11.93 9.08
C ILE A 35 -14.93 -12.04 8.08
N ALA A 36 -14.82 -11.39 6.92
CA ALA A 36 -15.88 -11.43 5.92
C ALA A 36 -16.14 -12.88 5.44
N ASN A 37 -15.12 -13.72 5.37
CA ASN A 37 -15.28 -15.12 4.99
C ASN A 37 -15.85 -15.99 6.14
N SER A 38 -15.49 -15.74 7.41
CA SER A 38 -16.05 -16.49 8.54
C SER A 38 -17.56 -16.28 8.68
N TYR A 39 -18.07 -15.12 8.26
CA TYR A 39 -19.50 -14.81 8.21
C TYR A 39 -20.13 -15.00 6.82
N SER A 40 -19.42 -15.61 5.87
CA SER A 40 -19.91 -15.83 4.48
C SER A 40 -20.49 -14.57 3.81
N ILE A 41 -19.88 -13.41 4.08
CA ILE A 41 -20.30 -12.13 3.52
C ILE A 41 -19.83 -12.06 2.05
N VAL A 42 -20.77 -12.32 1.14
CA VAL A 42 -20.55 -12.24 -0.31
C VAL A 42 -20.88 -10.86 -0.91
N ASP A 43 -21.73 -10.07 -0.24
CA ASP A 43 -22.16 -8.76 -0.74
C ASP A 43 -21.00 -7.76 -0.72
N TRP A 44 -20.60 -7.27 -1.90
CA TRP A 44 -19.49 -6.34 -2.05
C TRP A 44 -19.75 -4.99 -1.37
N ARG A 45 -21.01 -4.57 -1.20
CA ARG A 45 -21.37 -3.31 -0.53
C ARG A 45 -21.05 -3.39 0.96
N ILE A 46 -21.39 -4.51 1.58
CA ILE A 46 -21.06 -4.79 2.99
C ILE A 46 -19.54 -4.88 3.16
N ARG A 47 -18.85 -5.63 2.28
CA ARG A 47 -17.38 -5.73 2.33
C ARG A 47 -16.69 -4.37 2.13
N SER A 48 -17.24 -3.51 1.27
CA SER A 48 -16.72 -2.16 1.03
C SER A 48 -16.92 -1.25 2.26
N ALA A 49 -18.10 -1.30 2.89
CA ALA A 49 -18.36 -0.57 4.12
C ALA A 49 -17.45 -1.05 5.27
N LEU A 50 -17.29 -2.37 5.44
CA LEU A 50 -16.35 -2.95 6.40
C LEU A 50 -14.91 -2.49 6.15
N HIS A 51 -14.48 -2.50 4.89
CA HIS A 51 -13.16 -2.00 4.51
C HIS A 51 -12.97 -0.53 4.89
N ALA A 52 -13.95 0.33 4.60
CA ALA A 52 -13.89 1.74 4.96
C ALA A 52 -13.79 1.93 6.49
N LEU A 53 -14.66 1.28 7.27
CA LEU A 53 -14.64 1.39 8.73
C LEU A 53 -13.28 0.99 9.33
N VAL A 54 -12.72 -0.15 8.91
CA VAL A 54 -11.44 -0.64 9.43
C VAL A 54 -10.29 0.26 9.01
N PHE A 55 -10.17 0.58 7.71
CA PHE A 55 -9.05 1.37 7.19
C PHE A 55 -9.01 2.77 7.79
N GLU A 56 -10.16 3.42 7.85
CA GLU A 56 -10.23 4.81 8.30
C GLU A 56 -10.08 4.94 9.81
N THR A 57 -10.60 3.96 10.59
CA THR A 57 -10.29 3.88 12.03
C THR A 57 -8.79 3.76 12.29
N ILE A 58 -8.07 2.95 11.49
CA ILE A 58 -6.61 2.80 11.61
C ILE A 58 -5.88 4.06 11.14
N ARG A 59 -6.37 4.71 10.08
CA ARG A 59 -5.81 5.95 9.53
C ARG A 59 -5.76 7.06 10.56
N TYR A 60 -6.84 7.23 11.31
CA TYR A 60 -6.99 8.25 12.34
C TYR A 60 -6.69 7.76 13.75
N LYS A 61 -6.14 6.54 13.90
CA LYS A 61 -5.91 5.87 15.20
C LYS A 61 -5.24 6.76 16.24
N ASN A 62 -4.21 7.54 15.88
CA ASN A 62 -3.49 8.35 16.88
C ASN A 62 -4.33 9.54 17.37
N THR A 63 -5.10 10.17 16.48
CA THR A 63 -6.05 11.23 16.85
C THR A 63 -7.21 10.67 17.67
N ILE A 64 -7.74 9.51 17.27
CA ILE A 64 -8.81 8.80 17.98
C ILE A 64 -8.35 8.40 19.39
N ASP A 65 -7.19 7.76 19.51
CA ASP A 65 -6.61 7.33 20.79
C ASP A 65 -6.37 8.54 21.72
N PHE A 66 -5.99 9.70 21.15
CA PHE A 66 -5.88 10.97 21.88
C PHE A 66 -7.23 11.47 22.39
N ILE A 67 -8.27 11.53 21.55
CA ILE A 67 -9.63 11.94 21.97
C ILE A 67 -10.12 11.08 23.13
N ILE A 68 -10.01 9.75 23.01
CA ILE A 68 -10.46 8.80 24.05
C ILE A 68 -9.72 9.06 25.36
N SER A 69 -8.40 9.17 25.31
CA SER A 69 -7.58 9.38 26.51
C SER A 69 -7.86 10.72 27.18
N SER A 70 -8.08 11.78 26.40
CA SER A 70 -8.45 13.10 26.91
C SER A 70 -9.81 13.10 27.63
N ILE A 71 -10.82 12.40 27.07
CA ILE A 71 -12.16 12.29 27.68
C ILE A 71 -12.12 11.46 28.97
N MET A 72 -11.33 10.38 29.00
CA MET A 72 -11.21 9.53 30.19
C MET A 72 -10.68 10.29 31.42
N LYS A 73 -9.90 11.38 31.22
CA LYS A 73 -9.23 12.22 32.23
C LYS A 73 -8.19 11.49 33.10
N LYS A 74 -8.52 10.29 33.59
CA LYS A 74 -7.67 9.37 34.35
C LYS A 74 -7.57 8.05 33.59
N GLY A 75 -6.36 7.70 33.18
CA GLY A 75 -6.08 6.52 32.35
C GLY A 75 -5.78 6.88 30.91
N ASP A 76 -5.38 5.87 30.14
CA ASP A 76 -5.00 5.99 28.73
C ASP A 76 -5.55 4.76 28.04
N ILE A 77 -6.04 4.93 26.81
CA ILE A 77 -6.61 3.83 26.02
C ILE A 77 -5.64 2.64 25.90
N LYS A 78 -4.32 2.88 25.91
CA LYS A 78 -3.30 1.83 25.88
C LYS A 78 -3.35 0.90 27.09
N HIS A 79 -3.95 1.33 28.19
CA HIS A 79 -4.10 0.55 29.42
C HIS A 79 -5.39 -0.28 29.46
N ILE A 80 -6.30 -0.10 28.50
CA ILE A 80 -7.48 -0.95 28.35
C ILE A 80 -7.04 -2.34 27.88
N LYS A 81 -7.15 -3.35 28.75
CA LYS A 81 -6.73 -4.74 28.45
C LYS A 81 -7.68 -5.48 27.51
N ASN A 82 -8.97 -5.12 27.50
CA ASN A 82 -9.95 -5.78 26.64
C ASN A 82 -9.91 -5.14 25.23
N ASP A 83 -9.42 -5.89 24.24
CA ASP A 83 -9.27 -5.41 22.86
C ASP A 83 -10.60 -5.11 22.18
N PHE A 84 -11.67 -5.83 22.53
CA PHE A 84 -13.00 -5.56 22.01
C PHE A 84 -13.48 -4.18 22.49
N LEU A 85 -13.44 -3.92 23.79
CA LEU A 85 -13.82 -2.63 24.36
C LEU A 85 -13.00 -1.47 23.75
N LYS A 86 -11.69 -1.68 23.61
CA LYS A 86 -10.75 -0.72 23.03
C LYS A 86 -11.11 -0.38 21.58
N ASN A 87 -11.37 -1.39 20.76
CA ASN A 87 -11.68 -1.19 19.35
C ASN A 87 -13.12 -0.72 19.11
N THR A 88 -14.07 -1.04 20.00
CA THR A 88 -15.40 -0.41 20.01
C THR A 88 -15.30 1.10 20.24
N LEU A 89 -14.50 1.55 21.22
CA LEU A 89 -14.29 2.99 21.43
C LEU A 89 -13.68 3.65 20.20
N ARG A 90 -12.63 3.05 19.62
CA ARG A 90 -11.99 3.59 18.43
C ARG A 90 -12.95 3.75 17.27
N LEU A 91 -13.73 2.71 16.99
CA LEU A 91 -14.74 2.73 15.93
C LEU A 91 -15.80 3.79 16.19
N GLY A 92 -16.37 3.84 17.39
CA GLY A 92 -17.41 4.81 17.72
C GLY A 92 -16.94 6.27 17.63
N ILE A 93 -15.72 6.56 18.10
CA ILE A 93 -15.12 7.89 17.95
C ILE A 93 -14.85 8.23 16.49
N TYR A 94 -14.37 7.26 15.69
CA TYR A 94 -14.22 7.45 14.25
C TYR A 94 -15.56 7.82 13.60
N GLU A 95 -16.62 7.07 13.88
CA GLU A 95 -17.94 7.29 13.30
C GLU A 95 -18.54 8.66 13.68
N ILE A 96 -18.40 9.08 14.95
CA ILE A 96 -18.92 10.37 15.41
C ILE A 96 -18.09 11.53 14.86
N LYS A 97 -16.75 11.48 14.99
CA LYS A 97 -15.89 12.65 14.72
C LYS A 97 -15.40 12.79 13.29
N PHE A 98 -15.36 11.70 12.53
CA PHE A 98 -14.79 11.71 11.18
C PHE A 98 -15.82 11.39 10.10
N LEU A 99 -16.82 10.56 10.41
CA LEU A 99 -17.98 10.34 9.52
C LEU A 99 -19.17 11.27 9.82
N ASN A 100 -19.09 12.10 10.88
CA ASN A 100 -20.17 12.99 11.32
C ASN A 100 -21.50 12.26 11.54
N LYS A 101 -21.47 11.01 12.01
CA LYS A 101 -22.70 10.28 12.36
C LYS A 101 -23.28 10.81 13.66
N ALA A 102 -24.60 10.85 13.74
CA ALA A 102 -25.31 11.23 14.95
C ALA A 102 -24.89 10.33 16.14
N PRO A 103 -24.39 10.89 17.26
CA PRO A 103 -23.89 10.13 18.40
C PRO A 103 -24.88 9.10 18.93
N LYS A 104 -26.18 9.47 18.98
CA LYS A 104 -27.25 8.58 19.45
C LYS A 104 -27.35 7.30 18.60
N LEU A 105 -27.20 7.41 17.28
CA LEU A 105 -27.25 6.26 16.37
C LEU A 105 -26.06 5.31 16.63
N VAL A 106 -24.85 5.87 16.71
CA VAL A 106 -23.62 5.11 16.97
C VAL A 106 -23.69 4.44 18.35
N SER A 107 -24.09 5.18 19.39
CA SER A 107 -24.21 4.65 20.74
C SER A 107 -25.23 3.51 20.83
N ASN A 108 -26.41 3.62 20.21
CA ASN A 108 -27.41 2.55 20.26
C ASN A 108 -26.84 1.21 19.78
N THR A 109 -26.20 1.21 18.61
CA THR A 109 -25.59 0.02 18.01
C THR A 109 -24.42 -0.50 18.85
N LEU A 110 -23.45 0.36 19.20
CA LEU A 110 -22.24 -0.09 19.90
C LEU A 110 -22.48 -0.50 21.35
N VAL A 111 -23.46 0.11 22.03
CA VAL A 111 -23.86 -0.26 23.40
C VAL A 111 -24.53 -1.63 23.41
N GLU A 112 -25.41 -1.91 22.45
CA GLU A 112 -26.05 -3.21 22.31
C GLU A 112 -25.01 -4.30 22.02
N ILE A 113 -24.16 -4.10 21.02
CA ILE A 113 -23.04 -4.99 20.69
C ILE A 113 -22.18 -5.25 21.94
N THR A 114 -21.76 -4.20 22.65
CA THR A 114 -20.88 -4.33 23.83
C THR A 114 -21.57 -5.04 25.00
N LYS A 115 -22.88 -4.82 25.19
CA LYS A 115 -23.66 -5.48 26.24
C LYS A 115 -23.72 -6.99 26.00
N ASN A 116 -23.92 -7.39 24.73
CA ASN A 116 -24.05 -8.79 24.33
C ASN A 116 -22.70 -9.52 24.29
N THR A 117 -21.60 -8.81 23.97
CA THR A 117 -20.27 -9.43 23.87
C THR A 117 -19.44 -9.38 25.15
N ILE A 118 -19.57 -8.32 25.96
CA ILE A 118 -18.76 -8.13 27.18
C ILE A 118 -19.63 -8.11 28.43
N SER A 119 -20.34 -7.01 28.68
CA SER A 119 -21.17 -6.83 29.88
C SER A 119 -21.96 -5.51 29.83
N LEU A 120 -22.97 -5.40 30.69
CA LEU A 120 -23.72 -4.16 30.89
C LEU A 120 -22.85 -3.01 31.41
N ASN A 121 -21.86 -3.27 32.26
CA ASN A 121 -20.99 -2.22 32.79
C ASN A 121 -20.05 -1.67 31.70
N ALA A 122 -19.53 -2.55 30.85
CA ALA A 122 -18.73 -2.16 29.70
C ALA A 122 -19.54 -1.30 28.72
N SER A 123 -20.81 -1.65 28.47
CA SER A 123 -21.65 -0.87 27.56
C SER A 123 -22.02 0.52 28.11
N LYS A 124 -22.24 0.65 29.42
CA LYS A 124 -22.38 1.96 30.09
C LYS A 124 -21.14 2.83 29.93
N PHE A 125 -19.95 2.23 30.03
CA PHE A 125 -18.69 2.95 29.82
C PHE A 125 -18.54 3.44 28.37
N ILE A 126 -18.83 2.59 27.37
CA ILE A 126 -18.88 3.00 25.96
C ILE A 126 -19.83 4.19 25.78
N ASN A 127 -21.07 4.09 26.28
CA ASN A 127 -22.06 5.14 26.13
C ASN A 127 -21.59 6.48 26.70
N ALA A 128 -20.98 6.46 27.89
CA ALA A 128 -20.46 7.66 28.54
C ALA A 128 -19.35 8.32 27.71
N ILE A 129 -18.38 7.55 27.21
CA ILE A 129 -17.29 8.11 26.39
C ILE A 129 -17.81 8.65 25.07
N LEU A 130 -18.70 7.94 24.37
CA LEU A 130 -19.26 8.39 23.10
C LEU A 130 -20.10 9.65 23.26
N HIS A 131 -20.90 9.75 24.33
CA HIS A 131 -21.67 10.95 24.65
C HIS A 131 -20.77 12.16 24.92
N GLU A 132 -19.72 12.01 25.74
CA GLU A 132 -18.78 13.09 26.00
C GLU A 132 -17.96 13.46 24.76
N SER A 133 -17.74 12.50 23.85
CA SER A 133 -17.03 12.77 22.61
C SER A 133 -17.76 13.78 21.75
N ASP A 134 -19.08 13.77 21.67
CA ASP A 134 -19.86 14.71 20.85
C ASP A 134 -19.46 16.17 21.12
N LYS A 135 -19.40 16.52 22.41
CA LYS A 135 -19.05 17.86 22.91
C LYS A 135 -17.55 18.18 22.90
N TYR A 136 -16.71 17.18 22.60
CA TYR A 136 -15.26 17.34 22.60
C TYR A 136 -14.80 18.20 21.41
N ASP A 137 -14.25 19.38 21.70
CA ASP A 137 -13.65 20.28 20.73
C ASP A 137 -12.21 19.85 20.42
N LEU A 138 -12.07 19.06 19.35
CA LEU A 138 -10.78 18.55 18.92
C LEU A 138 -9.81 19.66 18.52
N GLU A 139 -10.27 20.67 17.78
CA GLU A 139 -9.37 21.72 17.28
C GLU A 139 -8.80 22.56 18.43
N ASN A 140 -9.62 22.93 19.40
CA ASN A 140 -9.14 23.65 20.59
C ASN A 140 -8.13 22.83 21.39
N GLU A 141 -8.37 21.54 21.57
CA GLU A 141 -7.42 20.65 22.26
C GLU A 141 -6.12 20.45 21.48
N LEU A 142 -6.19 20.35 20.15
CA LEU A 142 -5.01 20.27 19.29
C LEU A 142 -4.16 21.55 19.35
N ASN A 143 -4.80 22.73 19.44
CA ASN A 143 -4.09 24.03 19.49
C ASN A 143 -3.21 24.22 20.73
N LYS A 144 -3.37 23.39 21.76
CA LYS A 144 -2.48 23.34 22.93
C LYS A 144 -1.10 22.75 22.60
N PHE A 145 -0.97 22.05 21.48
CA PHE A 145 0.27 21.45 21.03
C PHE A 145 0.94 22.30 19.95
N LYS A 146 2.27 22.15 19.82
CA LYS A 146 3.07 22.81 18.77
C LYS A 146 3.99 21.82 18.05
N GLY A 147 4.45 22.20 16.87
CA GLY A 147 5.47 21.47 16.10
C GLY A 147 5.11 20.00 15.86
N ILE A 148 6.04 19.09 16.16
CA ILE A 148 5.90 17.66 15.89
C ILE A 148 4.69 17.05 16.63
N ASN A 149 4.39 17.48 17.85
CA ASN A 149 3.27 16.95 18.62
C ASN A 149 1.93 17.36 17.99
N TYR A 150 1.80 18.63 17.58
CA TYR A 150 0.62 19.13 16.87
C TYR A 150 0.40 18.34 15.57
N LEU A 151 1.42 18.25 14.71
CA LEU A 151 1.32 17.55 13.43
C LEU A 151 1.01 16.05 13.60
N SER A 152 1.57 15.42 14.63
CA SER A 152 1.35 13.99 14.93
C SER A 152 -0.10 13.70 15.28
N LEU A 153 -0.72 14.57 16.09
CA LEU A 153 -2.11 14.42 16.50
C LEU A 153 -3.07 14.91 15.42
N LYS A 154 -2.81 16.05 14.78
CA LYS A 154 -3.69 16.62 13.74
C LYS A 154 -3.82 15.71 12.52
N TYR A 155 -2.70 15.16 12.04
CA TYR A 155 -2.68 14.33 10.84
C TYR A 155 -2.61 12.83 11.15
N SER A 156 -2.63 12.41 12.42
CA SER A 156 -2.56 10.99 12.79
C SER A 156 -1.34 10.27 12.18
N HIS A 157 -0.14 10.74 12.51
CA HIS A 157 1.13 10.13 12.10
C HIS A 157 2.07 9.96 13.28
N PRO A 158 2.99 8.99 13.25
CA PRO A 158 3.96 8.81 14.31
C PRO A 158 4.99 9.95 14.31
N LYS A 159 5.37 10.41 15.51
CA LYS A 159 6.31 11.53 15.70
C LYS A 159 7.65 11.32 15.00
N TRP A 160 8.16 10.09 14.95
CA TRP A 160 9.43 9.78 14.31
C TRP A 160 9.41 10.08 12.80
N TYR A 161 8.28 9.83 12.13
CA TYR A 161 8.13 10.05 10.70
C TYR A 161 8.06 11.54 10.38
N ILE A 162 7.35 12.31 11.19
CA ILE A 162 7.30 13.77 11.06
C ILE A 162 8.68 14.37 11.32
N LYS A 163 9.38 13.92 12.37
CA LYS A 163 10.76 14.34 12.64
C LYS A 163 11.67 14.03 11.45
N TYR A 164 11.55 12.83 10.88
CA TYR A 164 12.31 12.42 9.71
C TYR A 164 12.04 13.33 8.50
N LEU A 165 10.78 13.58 8.17
CA LEU A 165 10.40 14.45 7.06
C LEU A 165 10.93 15.87 7.23
N LYS A 166 10.80 16.46 8.42
CA LYS A 166 11.29 17.82 8.70
C LYS A 166 12.81 17.95 8.62
N SER A 167 13.56 16.86 8.67
CA SER A 167 15.01 16.87 8.45
C SER A 167 15.42 17.02 6.98
N TYR A 168 14.52 16.76 6.04
CA TYR A 168 14.85 16.69 4.61
C TYR A 168 13.92 17.50 3.70
N PHE A 169 12.76 17.91 4.19
CA PHE A 169 11.74 18.61 3.41
C PHE A 169 11.29 19.90 4.12
N PRO A 170 10.92 20.93 3.34
CA PRO A 170 10.33 22.14 3.90
C PRO A 170 8.99 21.84 4.57
N GLU A 171 8.57 22.72 5.47
CA GLU A 171 7.38 22.50 6.29
C GLU A 171 6.08 22.39 5.48
N ASP A 172 5.93 23.17 4.40
CA ASP A 172 4.75 23.11 3.53
C ASP A 172 4.60 21.73 2.86
N PHE A 173 5.71 21.17 2.37
CA PHE A 173 5.78 19.85 1.77
C PHE A 173 5.39 18.78 2.78
N VAL A 174 5.92 18.87 4.01
CA VAL A 174 5.61 17.93 5.10
C VAL A 174 4.09 17.97 5.36
N ILE A 175 3.51 19.15 5.54
CA ILE A 175 2.08 19.31 5.83
C ILE A 175 1.21 18.72 4.71
N ARG A 176 1.48 19.08 3.44
CA ARG A 176 0.73 18.54 2.28
C ARG A 176 0.85 17.02 2.17
N LEU A 177 2.03 16.46 2.46
CA LEU A 177 2.22 15.01 2.46
C LEU A 177 1.42 14.32 3.56
N LEU A 178 1.42 14.88 4.78
CA LEU A 178 0.65 14.31 5.90
C LEU A 178 -0.86 14.38 5.62
N GLN A 179 -1.35 15.48 5.06
CA GLN A 179 -2.74 15.63 4.61
C GLN A 179 -3.10 14.56 3.57
N LYS A 180 -2.34 14.48 2.48
CA LYS A 180 -2.62 13.52 1.40
C LYS A 180 -2.50 12.06 1.84
N ASN A 181 -1.65 11.77 2.82
CA ASN A 181 -1.58 10.43 3.43
C ASN A 181 -2.88 10.03 4.15
N ASN A 182 -3.77 10.97 4.46
CA ASN A 182 -5.08 10.72 5.02
C ASN A 182 -6.23 10.77 4.00
N GLU A 183 -5.91 11.01 2.73
CA GLU A 183 -6.90 10.99 1.65
C GLU A 183 -6.82 9.68 0.87
N HIS A 184 -7.89 9.36 0.14
CA HIS A 184 -7.88 8.27 -0.82
C HIS A 184 -7.11 8.68 -2.07
N LEU A 185 -6.14 7.84 -2.47
CA LEU A 185 -5.47 7.99 -3.75
C LEU A 185 -6.33 7.40 -4.87
N PRO A 186 -6.32 8.01 -6.08
CA PRO A 186 -7.00 7.48 -7.25
C PRO A 186 -6.66 6.01 -7.52
N VAL A 187 -7.63 5.27 -8.04
CA VAL A 187 -7.39 3.90 -8.49
C VAL A 187 -6.73 3.97 -9.86
N THR A 188 -5.55 3.39 -9.97
CA THR A 188 -4.87 3.22 -11.26
C THR A 188 -5.01 1.76 -11.69
N ILE A 189 -5.26 1.58 -12.98
CA ILE A 189 -5.31 0.29 -13.64
C ILE A 189 -4.35 0.26 -14.83
N ARG A 190 -3.95 -0.93 -15.21
CA ARG A 190 -3.22 -1.24 -16.43
C ARG A 190 -4.16 -1.98 -17.39
N ILE A 191 -4.23 -1.59 -18.65
CA ILE A 191 -4.92 -2.38 -19.70
C ILE A 191 -4.09 -3.60 -20.07
N ASN A 192 -4.73 -4.67 -20.50
CA ASN A 192 -4.07 -5.92 -20.87
C ASN A 192 -4.22 -6.18 -22.37
N GLU A 193 -3.31 -5.60 -23.15
CA GLU A 193 -3.31 -5.72 -24.62
C GLU A 193 -3.03 -7.15 -25.13
N SER A 194 -2.66 -8.08 -24.24
CA SER A 194 -2.56 -9.50 -24.56
C SER A 194 -3.93 -10.21 -24.65
N VAL A 195 -5.02 -9.56 -24.21
CA VAL A 195 -6.38 -10.12 -24.22
C VAL A 195 -7.26 -9.45 -25.29
N SER A 196 -7.19 -8.13 -25.42
CA SER A 196 -7.95 -7.33 -26.40
C SER A 196 -7.19 -6.03 -26.70
N ASN A 197 -7.49 -5.36 -27.81
CA ASN A 197 -6.81 -4.10 -28.13
C ASN A 197 -7.29 -2.95 -27.21
N LYS A 198 -6.48 -1.90 -27.15
CA LYS A 198 -6.69 -0.77 -26.25
C LYS A 198 -8.03 -0.08 -26.49
N GLU A 199 -8.42 0.11 -27.74
CA GLU A 199 -9.64 0.82 -28.13
C GLU A 199 -10.89 0.06 -27.66
N GLU A 200 -10.91 -1.27 -27.82
CA GLU A 200 -11.96 -2.15 -27.31
C GLU A 200 -12.06 -2.10 -25.78
N ILE A 201 -10.91 -2.19 -25.08
CA ILE A 201 -10.89 -2.13 -23.62
C ILE A 201 -11.42 -0.77 -23.12
N ILE A 202 -11.02 0.32 -23.76
CA ILE A 202 -11.51 1.68 -23.44
C ILE A 202 -13.03 1.76 -23.64
N SER A 203 -13.54 1.25 -24.76
CA SER A 203 -14.98 1.23 -25.07
C SER A 203 -15.78 0.40 -24.04
N GLU A 204 -15.26 -0.75 -23.60
CA GLU A 204 -15.88 -1.55 -22.54
C GLU A 204 -15.90 -0.78 -21.21
N LEU A 205 -14.82 -0.09 -20.84
CA LEU A 205 -14.78 0.73 -19.63
C LEU A 205 -15.79 1.88 -19.66
N GLU A 206 -15.93 2.56 -20.80
CA GLU A 206 -16.94 3.61 -21.01
C GLU A 206 -18.37 3.04 -20.89
N THR A 207 -18.61 1.88 -21.50
CA THR A 207 -19.89 1.16 -21.42
C THR A 207 -20.20 0.70 -19.99
N GLU A 208 -19.19 0.36 -19.20
CA GLU A 208 -19.33 0.04 -17.77
C GLU A 208 -19.48 1.30 -16.87
N GLY A 209 -19.48 2.50 -17.47
CA GLY A 209 -19.76 3.78 -16.81
C GLY A 209 -18.56 4.36 -16.07
N PHE A 210 -17.33 4.03 -16.46
CA PHE A 210 -16.14 4.63 -15.88
C PHE A 210 -15.86 6.01 -16.47
N GLN A 211 -15.52 6.96 -15.60
CA GLN A 211 -14.80 8.17 -16.00
C GLN A 211 -13.33 7.98 -15.65
N PHE A 212 -12.45 8.23 -16.62
CA PHE A 212 -11.03 7.97 -16.44
C PHE A 212 -10.15 8.95 -17.20
N LYS A 213 -8.88 8.99 -16.79
CA LYS A 213 -7.82 9.78 -17.39
C LYS A 213 -6.76 8.86 -17.99
N LEU A 214 -6.46 9.08 -19.26
CA LEU A 214 -5.37 8.41 -19.98
C LEU A 214 -4.03 9.11 -19.72
N TYR A 215 -2.94 8.36 -19.85
CA TYR A 215 -1.58 8.87 -19.68
C TYR A 215 -0.78 8.70 -20.98
N PRO A 216 -0.57 9.78 -21.77
CA PRO A 216 0.09 9.66 -23.07
C PRO A 216 1.50 9.04 -23.03
N ARG A 217 2.29 9.30 -21.97
CA ARG A 217 3.64 8.74 -21.80
C ARG A 217 3.67 7.31 -21.28
N ILE A 218 2.53 6.76 -20.86
CA ILE A 218 2.40 5.41 -20.32
C ILE A 218 1.11 4.83 -20.91
N PRO A 219 1.18 4.30 -22.15
CA PRO A 219 0.01 4.08 -22.99
C PRO A 219 -0.97 3.05 -22.43
N ASP A 220 -0.50 2.16 -21.56
CA ASP A 220 -1.29 1.10 -20.93
C ASP A 220 -1.84 1.50 -19.55
N MET A 221 -1.64 2.74 -19.10
CA MET A 221 -2.09 3.22 -17.79
C MET A 221 -3.36 4.06 -17.89
N ILE A 222 -4.31 3.74 -17.02
CA ILE A 222 -5.57 4.46 -16.86
C ILE A 222 -5.76 4.80 -15.37
N GLU A 223 -6.12 6.04 -15.08
CA GLU A 223 -6.53 6.46 -13.74
C GLU A 223 -8.03 6.68 -13.69
N ILE A 224 -8.71 5.95 -12.81
CA ILE A 224 -10.14 6.05 -12.60
C ILE A 224 -10.43 7.34 -11.82
N GLN A 225 -11.24 8.22 -12.40
CA GLN A 225 -11.75 9.44 -11.77
C GLN A 225 -13.05 9.14 -11.02
N ASP A 226 -13.96 8.40 -11.66
CA ASP A 226 -15.24 8.02 -11.08
C ASP A 226 -15.72 6.65 -11.58
N SER A 227 -16.48 5.95 -10.74
CA SER A 227 -17.06 4.65 -11.05
C SER A 227 -18.27 4.35 -10.17
N SER A 228 -19.35 3.85 -10.77
CA SER A 228 -20.58 3.46 -10.04
C SER A 228 -20.40 2.21 -9.16
N LYS A 229 -19.36 1.41 -9.41
CA LYS A 229 -19.04 0.17 -8.71
C LYS A 229 -17.52 -0.03 -8.63
N PRO A 230 -17.01 -0.76 -7.61
CA PRO A 230 -15.58 -1.06 -7.51
C PRO A 230 -15.06 -1.76 -8.76
N VAL A 231 -13.84 -1.40 -9.18
CA VAL A 231 -13.16 -2.00 -10.36
C VAL A 231 -13.18 -3.52 -10.32
N VAL A 232 -12.98 -4.14 -9.16
CA VAL A 232 -12.97 -5.61 -9.02
C VAL A 232 -14.30 -6.29 -9.35
N GLN A 233 -15.40 -5.54 -9.42
CA GLN A 233 -16.73 -6.06 -9.73
C GLN A 233 -17.05 -6.03 -11.23
N THR A 234 -16.20 -5.41 -12.04
CA THR A 234 -16.50 -5.12 -13.45
C THR A 234 -16.17 -6.30 -14.35
N LYS A 235 -16.81 -6.33 -15.53
CA LYS A 235 -16.52 -7.35 -16.54
C LYS A 235 -15.09 -7.22 -17.00
N SER A 236 -14.63 -5.99 -17.21
CA SER A 236 -13.24 -5.69 -17.60
C SER A 236 -12.23 -6.31 -16.65
N TYR A 237 -12.45 -6.23 -15.33
CA TYR A 237 -11.56 -6.87 -14.36
C TYR A 237 -11.70 -8.39 -14.34
N LYS A 238 -12.94 -8.92 -14.39
CA LYS A 238 -13.21 -10.37 -14.32
C LYS A 238 -12.73 -11.14 -15.54
N ASN A 239 -12.69 -10.49 -16.70
CA ASN A 239 -12.21 -11.04 -17.96
C ASN A 239 -10.74 -10.68 -18.24
N ASP A 240 -10.02 -10.17 -17.22
CA ASP A 240 -8.60 -9.82 -17.29
C ASP A 240 -8.22 -8.79 -18.37
N LEU A 241 -9.18 -7.98 -18.84
CA LEU A 241 -8.92 -6.84 -19.73
C LEU A 241 -8.09 -5.76 -19.03
N ILE A 242 -8.18 -5.69 -17.70
CA ILE A 242 -7.48 -4.70 -16.88
C ILE A 242 -6.89 -5.33 -15.62
N TYR A 243 -5.91 -4.66 -15.02
CA TYR A 243 -5.29 -5.05 -13.76
C TYR A 243 -5.04 -3.86 -12.86
N ILE A 244 -5.43 -3.97 -11.58
CA ILE A 244 -5.24 -2.88 -10.61
C ILE A 244 -3.77 -2.85 -10.17
N GLN A 245 -3.07 -1.77 -10.47
CA GLN A 245 -1.66 -1.59 -10.12
C GLN A 245 -1.38 -0.10 -9.87
N SER A 246 -0.56 0.22 -8.87
CA SER A 246 -0.25 1.63 -8.60
C SER A 246 0.51 2.27 -9.77
N LYS A 247 0.19 3.53 -10.08
CA LYS A 247 0.87 4.35 -11.10
C LYS A 247 2.40 4.24 -11.04
N ALA A 248 2.99 4.41 -9.86
CA ALA A 248 4.45 4.29 -9.71
C ALA A 248 4.96 2.86 -10.05
N SER A 249 4.22 1.81 -9.68
CA SER A 249 4.60 0.43 -10.05
C SER A 249 4.48 0.13 -11.55
N ILE A 250 3.54 0.76 -12.26
CA ILE A 250 3.42 0.67 -13.72
C ILE A 250 4.63 1.37 -14.38
N VAL A 251 5.01 2.55 -13.89
CA VAL A 251 6.20 3.29 -14.38
C VAL A 251 7.46 2.42 -14.31
N VAL A 252 7.65 1.64 -13.23
CA VAL A 252 8.84 0.79 -13.04
C VAL A 252 9.07 -0.16 -14.22
N SER A 253 8.03 -0.86 -14.68
CA SER A 253 8.16 -1.82 -15.77
C SER A 253 8.43 -1.14 -17.12
N HIS A 254 7.86 0.04 -17.34
CA HIS A 254 8.21 0.86 -18.51
C HIS A 254 9.65 1.38 -18.45
N VAL A 255 10.13 1.81 -17.28
CA VAL A 255 11.52 2.23 -17.08
C VAL A 255 12.50 1.08 -17.35
N LEU A 256 12.14 -0.15 -16.99
CA LEU A 256 12.92 -1.34 -17.36
C LEU A 256 13.00 -1.51 -18.88
N ASN A 257 11.93 -1.12 -19.59
CA ASN A 257 11.79 -1.20 -21.04
C ASN A 257 12.15 -2.59 -21.60
N PRO A 258 11.51 -3.67 -21.12
CA PRO A 258 11.84 -5.02 -21.54
C PRO A 258 11.49 -5.22 -23.02
N GLN A 259 12.35 -5.89 -23.77
CA GLN A 259 12.17 -6.17 -25.19
C GLN A 259 11.77 -7.62 -25.43
N SER A 260 11.04 -7.83 -26.51
CA SER A 260 10.65 -9.17 -26.96
C SER A 260 11.88 -10.06 -27.15
N GLY A 261 11.85 -11.27 -26.58
CA GLY A 261 12.95 -12.24 -26.69
C GLY A 261 14.02 -12.16 -25.60
N GLU A 262 14.04 -11.10 -24.78
CA GLU A 262 15.01 -10.97 -23.69
C GLU A 262 14.79 -11.99 -22.55
N LEU A 263 15.86 -12.27 -21.81
CA LEU A 263 15.84 -12.93 -20.52
C LEU A 263 15.80 -11.88 -19.40
N ILE A 264 14.72 -11.87 -18.62
CA ILE A 264 14.53 -10.92 -17.51
C ILE A 264 14.51 -11.66 -16.17
N TYR A 265 15.19 -11.12 -15.16
CA TYR A 265 15.09 -11.59 -13.78
C TYR A 265 14.28 -10.64 -12.91
N ASP A 266 13.31 -11.17 -12.18
CA ASP A 266 12.57 -10.46 -11.14
C ASP A 266 12.94 -11.07 -9.78
N LEU A 267 13.76 -10.34 -9.00
CA LEU A 267 14.39 -10.90 -7.81
C LEU A 267 13.45 -10.97 -6.60
N THR A 268 12.33 -10.25 -6.62
CA THR A 268 11.39 -10.16 -5.50
C THR A 268 9.95 -10.07 -6.02
N ALA A 269 9.60 -11.09 -6.81
CA ALA A 269 8.49 -11.02 -7.74
C ALA A 269 7.11 -10.88 -7.11
N ALA A 270 6.87 -11.43 -5.92
CA ALA A 270 5.51 -11.48 -5.41
C ALA A 270 4.99 -10.10 -4.99
N PRO A 271 3.71 -9.76 -5.24
CA PRO A 271 2.62 -10.64 -5.70
C PRO A 271 2.50 -10.82 -7.22
N GLY A 272 3.49 -10.37 -8.00
CA GLY A 272 3.62 -10.68 -9.43
C GLY A 272 3.19 -9.56 -10.37
N SER A 273 2.66 -8.44 -9.87
CA SER A 273 2.13 -7.35 -10.73
C SER A 273 3.14 -6.82 -11.74
N LYS A 274 4.39 -6.57 -11.31
CA LYS A 274 5.49 -6.11 -12.17
C LYS A 274 5.98 -7.21 -13.10
N THR A 275 6.13 -8.45 -12.62
CA THR A 275 6.48 -9.61 -13.43
C THR A 275 5.49 -9.80 -14.59
N MET A 276 4.18 -9.67 -14.31
CA MET A 276 3.12 -9.78 -15.30
C MET A 276 3.13 -8.62 -16.28
N HIS A 277 3.42 -7.41 -15.80
CA HIS A 277 3.56 -6.24 -16.64
C HIS A 277 4.73 -6.40 -17.62
N ILE A 278 5.87 -6.88 -17.15
CA ILE A 278 7.05 -7.16 -17.97
C ILE A 278 6.68 -8.17 -19.08
N ALA A 279 5.96 -9.24 -18.73
CA ALA A 279 5.52 -10.22 -19.73
C ALA A 279 4.62 -9.60 -20.81
N GLN A 280 3.70 -8.73 -20.40
CA GLN A 280 2.82 -7.99 -21.31
C GLN A 280 3.62 -7.07 -22.25
N LEU A 281 4.57 -6.28 -21.72
CA LEU A 281 5.42 -5.39 -22.51
C LEU A 281 6.33 -6.15 -23.49
N MET A 282 6.73 -7.38 -23.16
CA MET A 282 7.50 -8.26 -24.04
C MET A 282 6.65 -8.91 -25.15
N GLY A 283 5.34 -8.66 -25.18
CA GLY A 283 4.39 -9.32 -26.07
C GLY A 283 4.35 -10.83 -25.85
N ASN A 284 4.56 -11.28 -24.61
CA ASN A 284 4.66 -12.69 -24.23
C ASN A 284 5.70 -13.51 -25.04
N ARG A 285 6.81 -12.90 -25.47
CA ARG A 285 7.94 -13.59 -26.11
C ARG A 285 9.25 -13.32 -25.36
N GLY A 286 10.03 -14.37 -25.10
CA GLY A 286 11.27 -14.30 -24.32
C GLY A 286 11.19 -15.21 -23.09
N LYS A 287 11.87 -14.83 -22.00
CA LYS A 287 11.83 -15.59 -20.75
C LYS A 287 11.96 -14.69 -19.53
N ILE A 288 11.14 -14.93 -18.52
CA ILE A 288 11.18 -14.24 -17.23
C ILE A 288 11.41 -15.29 -16.15
N ILE A 289 12.45 -15.13 -15.34
CA ILE A 289 12.63 -15.94 -14.14
C ILE A 289 12.30 -15.06 -12.92
N ALA A 290 11.24 -15.44 -12.22
CA ALA A 290 10.67 -14.66 -11.13
C ALA A 290 10.90 -15.38 -9.80
N PHE A 291 11.65 -14.76 -8.91
CA PHE A 291 12.10 -15.31 -7.64
C PHE A 291 11.31 -14.70 -6.48
N ASP A 292 10.93 -15.51 -5.51
CA ASP A 292 10.52 -15.04 -4.18
C ASP A 292 10.82 -16.10 -3.13
N ARG A 293 11.35 -15.70 -1.99
CA ARG A 293 11.70 -16.61 -0.89
C ARG A 293 10.49 -17.25 -0.23
N SER A 294 9.30 -16.66 -0.35
CA SER A 294 8.09 -17.17 0.29
C SER A 294 7.30 -18.07 -0.66
N PHE A 295 7.23 -19.36 -0.33
CA PHE A 295 6.42 -20.32 -1.08
C PHE A 295 4.95 -19.91 -1.15
N ARG A 296 4.40 -19.39 -0.04
CA ARG A 296 3.03 -18.86 0.01
C ARG A 296 2.84 -17.74 -1.02
N ARG A 297 3.76 -16.77 -1.08
CA ARG A 297 3.66 -15.65 -2.02
C ARG A 297 3.87 -16.08 -3.47
N ILE A 298 4.71 -17.08 -3.74
CA ILE A 298 4.81 -17.72 -5.07
C ILE A 298 3.47 -18.34 -5.49
N LYS A 299 2.76 -19.00 -4.56
CA LYS A 299 1.41 -19.53 -4.83
C LYS A 299 0.43 -18.41 -5.18
N GLU A 300 0.48 -17.28 -4.47
CA GLU A 300 -0.33 -16.10 -4.80
C GLU A 300 -0.02 -15.56 -6.21
N ILE A 301 1.26 -15.52 -6.62
CA ILE A 301 1.62 -15.20 -8.01
C ILE A 301 0.97 -16.20 -8.96
N LYS A 302 1.13 -17.51 -8.71
CA LYS A 302 0.60 -18.58 -9.57
C LYS A 302 -0.92 -18.48 -9.75
N ASP A 303 -1.66 -18.15 -8.69
CA ASP A 303 -3.10 -17.95 -8.74
C ASP A 303 -3.45 -16.71 -9.58
N ASN A 304 -2.71 -15.60 -9.43
CA ASN A 304 -2.79 -14.43 -10.32
C ASN A 304 -2.32 -14.74 -11.75
N LEU A 305 -1.58 -15.84 -11.97
CA LEU A 305 -1.10 -16.26 -13.28
C LEU A 305 -2.13 -16.96 -14.14
N ARG A 306 -3.05 -17.73 -13.54
CA ARG A 306 -4.02 -18.56 -14.27
C ARG A 306 -4.86 -17.80 -15.30
N ASN A 307 -5.08 -16.53 -15.01
CA ASN A 307 -5.94 -15.62 -15.75
C ASN A 307 -5.27 -14.91 -16.95
N TYR A 308 -3.97 -15.11 -17.13
CA TYR A 308 -3.20 -14.40 -18.14
C TYR A 308 -2.41 -15.43 -18.94
N ASN A 309 -2.35 -15.26 -20.26
CA ASN A 309 -1.62 -16.15 -21.15
C ASN A 309 -0.09 -15.97 -20.93
N LYS A 310 0.62 -16.96 -20.36
CA LYS A 310 1.96 -16.80 -19.74
C LYS A 310 2.98 -17.89 -20.05
N ASN A 311 3.25 -18.13 -21.32
CA ASN A 311 4.24 -19.16 -21.69
C ASN A 311 5.69 -18.79 -21.34
N ILE A 312 5.96 -17.56 -20.86
CA ILE A 312 7.33 -17.05 -20.64
C ILE A 312 7.74 -16.85 -19.18
N ILE A 313 6.85 -17.02 -18.20
CA ILE A 313 7.16 -16.78 -16.77
C ILE A 313 7.46 -18.08 -16.04
N ASN A 314 8.68 -18.19 -15.50
CA ASN A 314 9.11 -19.30 -14.65
C ASN A 314 9.24 -18.81 -13.20
N LEU A 315 8.39 -19.33 -12.31
CA LEU A 315 8.43 -19.01 -10.89
C LEU A 315 9.41 -19.93 -10.16
N ILE A 316 10.30 -19.35 -9.34
CA ILE A 316 11.26 -20.11 -8.54
C ILE A 316 11.17 -19.64 -7.08
N ASN A 317 10.91 -20.58 -6.17
CA ASN A 317 10.99 -20.31 -4.74
C ASN A 317 12.45 -20.36 -4.28
N TYR A 318 13.09 -19.19 -4.19
CA TYR A 318 14.51 -19.07 -3.84
C TYR A 318 14.78 -17.74 -3.14
N ASP A 319 15.80 -17.70 -2.28
CA ASP A 319 16.24 -16.44 -1.67
C ASP A 319 17.24 -15.74 -2.57
N SER A 320 16.80 -14.62 -3.16
CA SER A 320 17.54 -13.89 -4.18
C SER A 320 18.88 -13.32 -3.71
N LYS A 321 19.15 -13.31 -2.41
CA LYS A 321 20.45 -12.92 -1.84
C LYS A 321 21.59 -13.90 -2.14
N TYR A 322 21.29 -15.06 -2.72
CA TYR A 322 22.30 -16.07 -3.10
C TYR A 322 22.46 -16.23 -4.62
N LEU A 323 21.67 -15.53 -5.44
CA LEU A 323 21.63 -15.77 -6.89
C LEU A 323 22.97 -15.57 -7.59
N GLY A 324 23.80 -14.64 -7.11
CA GLY A 324 25.11 -14.37 -7.71
C GLY A 324 26.10 -15.53 -7.62
N GLU A 325 25.83 -16.52 -6.77
CA GLU A 325 26.65 -17.73 -6.60
C GLU A 325 26.07 -18.91 -7.40
N THR A 326 24.75 -18.97 -7.56
CA THR A 326 24.04 -20.10 -8.17
C THR A 326 23.76 -19.94 -9.66
N ILE A 327 23.51 -18.72 -10.14
CA ILE A 327 23.04 -18.49 -11.50
C ILE A 327 24.22 -18.19 -12.43
N GLN A 328 24.49 -19.10 -13.36
CA GLN A 328 25.53 -18.94 -14.37
C GLN A 328 25.06 -18.12 -15.58
N LYS A 329 23.81 -18.33 -16.02
CA LYS A 329 23.26 -17.61 -17.18
C LYS A 329 22.88 -16.20 -16.77
N LYS A 330 23.52 -15.19 -17.34
CA LYS A 330 23.19 -13.79 -17.07
C LYS A 330 21.93 -13.36 -17.84
N SER A 331 21.13 -12.51 -17.19
CA SER A 331 19.95 -11.86 -17.76
C SER A 331 20.33 -10.64 -18.59
N ASP A 332 19.46 -10.28 -19.55
CA ASP A 332 19.57 -9.03 -20.28
C ASP A 332 19.22 -7.84 -19.38
N LYS A 333 18.19 -8.01 -18.55
CA LYS A 333 17.79 -7.02 -17.55
C LYS A 333 17.26 -7.69 -16.28
N ALA A 334 17.29 -6.94 -15.18
CA ALA A 334 16.71 -7.37 -13.92
C ALA A 334 15.92 -6.26 -13.23
N ILE A 335 14.98 -6.66 -12.38
CA ILE A 335 14.25 -5.79 -11.47
C ILE A 335 14.46 -6.25 -10.02
N VAL A 336 14.67 -5.25 -9.14
CA VAL A 336 14.73 -5.42 -7.68
C VAL A 336 13.69 -4.48 -7.07
N ASP A 337 12.57 -5.05 -6.63
CA ASP A 337 11.51 -4.36 -5.89
C ASP A 337 11.43 -4.96 -4.48
N PRO A 338 12.42 -4.68 -3.62
CA PRO A 338 12.67 -5.46 -2.43
C PRO A 338 11.68 -5.12 -1.32
N PRO A 339 11.61 -5.96 -0.27
CA PRO A 339 11.00 -5.55 0.98
C PRO A 339 11.57 -4.20 1.44
N CYS A 340 10.68 -3.29 1.80
CA CYS A 340 11.01 -1.94 2.24
C CYS A 340 10.14 -1.55 3.43
N SER A 341 10.41 -0.38 4.02
CA SER A 341 9.63 0.14 5.14
C SER A 341 8.17 0.48 4.76
N GLY A 342 7.83 0.59 3.49
CA GLY A 342 6.50 0.95 3.04
C GLY A 342 6.05 2.35 3.51
N THR A 343 6.99 3.23 3.89
CA THR A 343 6.71 4.58 4.40
C THR A 343 6.04 5.51 3.38
N GLY A 344 6.05 5.13 2.10
CA GLY A 344 5.29 5.81 1.05
C GLY A 344 3.86 5.32 0.89
N THR A 345 3.47 4.23 1.56
CA THR A 345 2.16 3.59 1.34
C THR A 345 1.07 4.01 2.32
N PHE A 346 1.33 4.97 3.22
CA PHE A 346 0.44 5.32 4.34
C PHE A 346 -0.99 5.69 3.92
N SER A 347 -1.21 6.25 2.73
CA SER A 347 -2.57 6.47 2.21
C SER A 347 -3.29 5.15 1.90
N ARG A 348 -2.63 4.22 1.22
CA ARG A 348 -3.22 2.93 0.78
C ARG A 348 -3.16 1.83 1.84
N ARG A 349 -2.25 1.92 2.81
CA ARG A 349 -2.03 0.97 3.91
C ARG A 349 -1.80 1.71 5.23
N PRO A 350 -2.86 2.24 5.86
CA PRO A 350 -2.75 3.01 7.08
C PRO A 350 -2.04 2.28 8.23
N ILE A 351 -2.16 0.95 8.34
CA ILE A 351 -1.48 0.17 9.39
C ILE A 351 0.03 0.31 9.34
N SER A 352 0.60 0.57 8.15
CA SER A 352 2.04 0.75 7.98
C SER A 352 2.58 1.96 8.76
N LYS A 353 1.74 2.93 9.15
CA LYS A 353 2.13 4.01 10.06
C LYS A 353 2.62 3.50 11.42
N TRP A 354 2.06 2.37 11.88
CA TRP A 354 2.20 1.88 13.24
C TRP A 354 3.14 0.67 13.37
N ASN A 355 3.66 0.17 12.25
CA ASN A 355 4.61 -0.94 12.25
C ASN A 355 5.97 -0.52 12.82
N GLU A 356 6.41 -1.16 13.89
CA GLU A 356 7.67 -0.85 14.56
C GLU A 356 8.91 -1.16 13.70
N HIS A 357 8.81 -2.13 12.79
CA HIS A 357 9.91 -2.46 11.87
C HIS A 357 10.29 -1.29 10.97
N ASN A 358 9.36 -0.37 10.70
CA ASN A 358 9.62 0.81 9.87
C ASN A 358 10.59 1.79 10.55
N LYS A 359 10.79 1.68 11.87
CA LYS A 359 11.83 2.40 12.61
C LYS A 359 13.22 1.80 12.38
N ASN A 360 13.32 0.51 12.07
CA ASN A 360 14.60 -0.19 11.90
C ASN A 360 15.07 -0.21 10.44
N LEU A 361 15.41 0.97 9.93
CA LEU A 361 15.92 1.13 8.56
C LEU A 361 17.21 0.36 8.31
N LYS A 362 18.03 0.08 9.33
CA LYS A 362 19.31 -0.64 9.20
C LYS A 362 19.13 -2.07 8.70
N LEU A 363 18.18 -2.80 9.28
CA LEU A 363 17.91 -4.18 8.86
C LEU A 363 17.40 -4.23 7.42
N ILE A 364 16.44 -3.38 7.09
CA ILE A 364 15.80 -3.33 5.77
C ILE A 364 16.83 -2.95 4.70
N THR A 365 17.62 -1.90 4.93
CA THR A 365 18.66 -1.48 3.98
C THR A 365 19.75 -2.52 3.77
N SER A 366 20.08 -3.32 4.79
CA SER A 366 21.00 -4.45 4.65
C SER A 366 20.46 -5.52 3.70
N ILE A 367 19.17 -5.86 3.81
CA ILE A 367 18.53 -6.82 2.88
C ILE A 367 18.54 -6.27 1.45
N GLN A 368 18.16 -4.99 1.28
CA GLN A 368 18.14 -4.33 -0.03
C GLN A 368 19.52 -4.26 -0.67
N TRP A 369 20.56 -3.99 0.14
CA TRP A 369 21.95 -4.01 -0.30
C TRP A 369 22.34 -5.39 -0.87
N ASN A 370 22.10 -6.47 -0.12
CA ASN A 370 22.43 -7.83 -0.57
C ASN A 370 21.70 -8.19 -1.87
N LEU A 371 20.44 -7.79 -2.02
CA LEU A 371 19.67 -8.03 -3.25
C LEU A 371 20.26 -7.27 -4.45
N LEU A 372 20.66 -6.01 -4.27
CA LEU A 372 21.32 -5.21 -5.31
C LEU A 372 22.67 -5.79 -5.73
N GLU A 373 23.50 -6.21 -4.77
CA GLU A 373 24.81 -6.83 -5.08
C GLU A 373 24.64 -8.11 -5.90
N ASN A 374 23.64 -8.92 -5.58
CA ASN A 374 23.34 -10.13 -6.34
C ASN A 374 22.77 -9.82 -7.72
N ALA A 375 21.89 -8.81 -7.82
CA ALA A 375 21.35 -8.37 -9.10
C ALA A 375 22.45 -7.96 -10.09
N ILE A 376 23.47 -7.23 -9.62
CA ILE A 376 24.63 -6.83 -10.45
C ILE A 376 25.36 -8.06 -11.01
N LYS A 377 25.53 -9.12 -10.21
CA LYS A 377 26.27 -10.33 -10.62
C LYS A 377 25.53 -11.11 -11.73
N VAL A 378 24.20 -11.09 -11.73
CA VAL A 378 23.35 -11.88 -12.63
C VAL A 378 22.83 -11.12 -13.85
N VAL A 379 23.20 -9.85 -14.02
CA VAL A 379 22.93 -9.06 -15.23
C VAL A 379 24.17 -9.03 -16.12
N LYS A 380 23.98 -9.20 -17.43
CA LYS A 380 25.08 -9.20 -18.41
C LYS A 380 25.74 -7.83 -18.51
N LYS A 381 26.97 -7.80 -19.01
CA LYS A 381 27.64 -6.56 -19.43
C LYS A 381 26.79 -5.86 -20.51
N GLY A 382 26.58 -4.55 -20.36
CA GLY A 382 25.66 -3.74 -21.17
C GLY A 382 24.18 -3.87 -20.79
N GLY A 383 23.81 -4.78 -19.88
CA GLY A 383 22.44 -4.97 -19.41
C GLY A 383 21.98 -3.92 -18.40
N PHE A 384 20.69 -3.97 -18.05
CA PHE A 384 20.06 -2.96 -17.17
C PHE A 384 19.44 -3.57 -15.91
N LEU A 385 19.52 -2.83 -14.81
CA LEU A 385 18.90 -3.15 -13.54
C LEU A 385 17.99 -1.98 -13.14
N VAL A 386 16.73 -2.27 -12.82
CA VAL A 386 15.83 -1.30 -12.20
C VAL A 386 15.61 -1.66 -10.73
N TYR A 387 15.92 -0.70 -9.86
CA TYR A 387 15.65 -0.75 -8.44
C TYR A 387 14.45 0.13 -8.11
N SER A 388 13.52 -0.37 -7.29
CA SER A 388 12.40 0.44 -6.83
C SER A 388 12.00 0.15 -5.38
N THR A 389 11.41 1.12 -4.69
CA THR A 389 10.77 0.90 -3.38
C THR A 389 9.51 1.73 -3.24
N CYS A 390 8.57 1.29 -2.41
CA CYS A 390 7.47 2.12 -1.90
C CYS A 390 7.82 2.83 -0.57
N SER A 391 9.08 3.27 -0.46
CA SER A 391 9.61 4.04 0.65
C SER A 391 9.98 5.46 0.21
N ILE A 392 9.83 6.41 1.13
CA ILE A 392 10.31 7.78 0.91
C ILE A 392 11.64 8.06 1.62
N THR A 393 12.18 7.09 2.37
CA THR A 393 13.42 7.28 3.14
C THR A 393 14.64 7.35 2.21
N LEU A 394 15.57 8.26 2.49
CA LEU A 394 16.84 8.36 1.79
C LEU A 394 17.73 7.13 2.02
N GLU A 395 17.65 6.51 3.20
CA GLU A 395 18.45 5.34 3.59
C GLU A 395 18.21 4.14 2.67
N GLU A 396 16.95 3.89 2.31
CA GLU A 396 16.55 2.84 1.37
C GLU A 396 16.79 3.26 -0.08
N ASN A 397 16.77 4.56 -0.37
CA ASN A 397 16.80 5.09 -1.73
C ASN A 397 18.18 5.65 -2.10
N GLU A 398 18.37 6.97 -2.08
CA GLU A 398 19.56 7.61 -2.65
C GLU A 398 20.84 7.28 -1.90
N LYS A 399 20.80 7.11 -0.58
CA LYS A 399 21.99 6.71 0.18
C LYS A 399 22.43 5.30 -0.23
N LEU A 400 21.48 4.40 -0.48
CA LEU A 400 21.74 3.05 -0.95
C LEU A 400 22.34 3.06 -2.38
N ILE A 401 21.72 3.80 -3.30
CA ILE A 401 22.19 3.90 -4.69
C ILE A 401 23.56 4.59 -4.77
N LYS A 402 23.80 5.66 -4.01
CA LYS A 402 25.12 6.30 -3.92
C LYS A 402 26.19 5.33 -3.43
N LYS A 403 25.89 4.57 -2.37
CA LYS A 403 26.80 3.56 -1.84
C LYS A 403 27.08 2.48 -2.89
N LEU A 404 26.07 2.07 -3.64
CA LEU A 404 26.19 1.04 -4.67
C LEU A 404 27.15 1.48 -5.79
N ILE A 405 26.93 2.66 -6.38
CA ILE A 405 27.75 3.18 -7.49
C ILE A 405 29.19 3.44 -7.03
N LYS A 406 29.38 3.88 -5.77
CA LYS A 406 30.72 4.04 -5.20
C LYS A 406 31.47 2.71 -5.07
N ASN A 407 30.77 1.63 -4.68
CA ASN A 407 31.38 0.32 -4.44
C ASN A 407 31.50 -0.54 -5.71
N TYR A 408 30.72 -0.23 -6.75
CA TYR A 408 30.71 -0.96 -8.02
C TYR A 408 30.96 -0.01 -9.19
N PRO A 409 32.24 0.27 -9.54
CA PRO A 409 32.59 1.20 -10.62
C PRO A 409 32.09 0.78 -12.00
N ASN A 410 31.78 -0.50 -12.19
CA ASN A 410 31.16 -1.05 -13.39
C ASN A 410 29.63 -0.86 -13.41
N VAL A 411 29.06 -0.07 -12.50
CA VAL A 411 27.63 0.22 -12.44
C VAL A 411 27.43 1.72 -12.60
N LYS A 412 26.63 2.09 -13.59
CA LYS A 412 26.34 3.49 -13.91
C LYS A 412 24.86 3.81 -13.74
N LEU A 413 24.56 4.91 -13.06
CA LEU A 413 23.22 5.47 -13.04
C LEU A 413 22.89 6.12 -14.39
N VAL A 414 21.78 5.72 -14.99
CA VAL A 414 21.36 6.18 -16.33
C VAL A 414 20.01 6.89 -16.26
N ASP A 415 19.72 7.68 -17.29
CA ASP A 415 18.45 8.38 -17.42
C ASP A 415 17.29 7.40 -17.60
N GLN A 416 16.11 7.82 -17.18
CA GLN A 416 14.90 7.01 -17.17
C GLN A 416 13.90 7.55 -18.17
N ASP A 417 13.31 6.66 -18.95
CA ASP A 417 12.14 6.94 -19.75
C ASP A 417 11.12 5.81 -19.52
N PRO A 418 9.88 6.12 -19.12
CA PRO A 418 9.34 7.46 -18.85
C PRO A 418 9.85 8.07 -17.54
N PHE A 419 10.03 9.39 -17.56
CA PHE A 419 10.29 10.21 -16.36
C PHE A 419 9.00 10.94 -15.98
N VAL A 420 8.28 10.41 -14.97
CA VAL A 420 6.95 10.90 -14.57
C VAL A 420 6.96 11.53 -13.17
N GLY A 421 7.82 11.04 -12.29
CA GLY A 421 7.99 11.59 -10.96
C GLY A 421 8.78 12.89 -10.95
N CYS A 422 9.20 13.29 -9.75
CA CYS A 422 10.18 14.36 -9.55
C CYS A 422 11.60 13.79 -9.41
N LYS A 423 12.62 14.62 -9.55
CA LYS A 423 14.02 14.21 -9.39
C LYS A 423 14.30 13.65 -7.99
N GLY A 424 15.20 12.68 -7.93
CA GLY A 424 15.75 12.21 -6.67
C GLY A 424 16.56 13.28 -5.94
N LEU A 425 16.80 13.03 -4.66
CA LEU A 425 17.51 13.92 -3.77
C LEU A 425 19.02 13.63 -3.80
N LEU A 426 19.79 14.41 -3.03
CA LEU A 426 21.24 14.23 -2.90
C LEU A 426 21.97 14.24 -4.26
N ASN A 427 21.56 15.06 -5.23
CA ASN A 427 22.14 15.12 -6.58
C ASN A 427 22.03 13.81 -7.39
N LEU A 428 21.06 12.94 -7.08
CA LEU A 428 20.72 11.79 -7.92
C LEU A 428 19.58 12.12 -8.89
N ASP A 429 19.76 13.17 -9.69
CA ASP A 429 18.74 13.71 -10.61
C ASP A 429 18.22 12.69 -11.64
N LYS A 430 19.00 11.65 -11.94
CA LYS A 430 18.62 10.54 -12.84
C LYS A 430 17.74 9.48 -12.17
N THR A 431 17.51 9.60 -10.87
CA THR A 431 16.50 8.83 -10.14
C THR A 431 15.20 9.60 -10.09
N GLN A 432 14.08 8.90 -9.95
CA GLN A 432 12.77 9.55 -9.83
C GLN A 432 12.06 9.16 -8.53
N ARG A 433 11.39 10.13 -7.95
CA ARG A 433 10.58 10.01 -6.73
C ARG A 433 9.13 10.34 -7.01
N PHE A 434 8.26 9.60 -6.34
CA PHE A 434 6.84 9.89 -6.28
C PHE A 434 6.46 10.23 -4.85
N TYR A 435 5.48 11.11 -4.75
CA TYR A 435 4.91 11.56 -3.50
C TYR A 435 3.40 11.67 -3.68
N PRO A 436 2.59 11.23 -2.69
CA PRO A 436 1.14 11.32 -2.73
C PRO A 436 0.61 12.67 -3.17
N HIS A 437 1.06 13.75 -2.52
CA HIS A 437 0.53 15.09 -2.72
C HIS A 437 0.99 15.77 -4.01
N LEU A 438 1.94 15.19 -4.73
CA LEU A 438 2.45 15.75 -5.99
C LEU A 438 2.04 14.93 -7.22
N HIS A 439 1.78 13.63 -7.05
CA HIS A 439 1.65 12.71 -8.17
C HIS A 439 0.42 11.80 -8.09
N ASP A 440 -0.41 11.95 -7.06
CA ASP A 440 -1.59 11.14 -6.78
C ASP A 440 -1.31 9.63 -6.80
N THR A 441 -0.15 9.25 -6.25
CA THR A 441 0.26 7.85 -6.11
C THR A 441 1.02 7.62 -4.81
N GLU A 442 1.40 6.37 -4.53
CA GLU A 442 2.17 6.06 -3.34
C GLU A 442 3.51 6.81 -3.33
N GLY A 443 4.05 7.08 -2.15
CA GLY A 443 5.46 7.48 -2.03
C GLY A 443 6.33 6.35 -2.59
N PHE A 444 7.19 6.69 -3.54
CA PHE A 444 7.89 5.67 -4.34
C PHE A 444 9.22 6.19 -4.86
N PHE A 445 10.14 5.29 -5.16
CA PHE A 445 11.45 5.61 -5.72
C PHE A 445 11.82 4.63 -6.84
N ILE A 446 12.46 5.13 -7.90
CA ILE A 446 12.95 4.33 -9.02
C ILE A 446 14.35 4.79 -9.42
N ALA A 447 15.27 3.83 -9.56
CA ALA A 447 16.60 4.02 -10.09
C ALA A 447 16.88 3.00 -11.21
N LYS A 448 17.36 3.48 -12.36
CA LYS A 448 17.82 2.63 -13.47
C LYS A 448 19.34 2.64 -13.55
N LEU A 449 19.93 1.47 -13.54
CA LEU A 449 21.37 1.24 -13.53
C LEU A 449 21.75 0.44 -14.78
N GLN A 450 22.90 0.75 -15.36
CA GLN A 450 23.51 -0.02 -16.43
C GLN A 450 24.76 -0.71 -15.91
N ILE A 451 24.92 -2.00 -16.23
CA ILE A 451 26.14 -2.75 -15.95
C ILE A 451 27.10 -2.52 -17.13
N LEU A 452 28.26 -1.92 -16.88
CA LEU A 452 29.23 -1.48 -17.89
C LEU A 452 30.11 -2.59 -18.43
#